data_AF-A0A3B0BIU7-F1
#
_entry.id   AF-A0A3B0BIU7-F1
#
_cell.length_a   1.000
_cell.length_b   1.000
_cell.length_c   1.000
_cell.angle_alpha   90.00
_cell.angle_beta   90.00
_cell.angle_gamma   90.00
#
_symmetry.space_group_name_H-M   'P 1'
#
loop_
_entity.id
_entity.type
_entity.pdbx_description
1 polymer ?
#
loop_
_entity_poly.entity_id
_entity_poly.type
_entity_poly.pdbx_seq_one_letter_code
_entity_poly.pdbx_strand_id
1 'polypeptide(L)'
;MLKQLFATMNDTLDEVMKQYPTVGVQGKQDLNEKLEMLKSMSDSFIEEWLQFEEKLSRALESIQKNGWADAQAAAPDPHQAALESSDTFKKGQGYFQLLMFDKAALQFESMLEQHPDFLLGRLYLAMSHMRLDNDVEAYRHFRFITSFAEHSQMKAISYNAMGCIQAKNANMEQAQSLFKLAYSLDPTSVEPMINMGICLSQIGGASSSGNGFIH
;
A
#
# COMPACT_ATOMS: atom_id res chain seq x y z
N MET A 1 7.20 30.77 -8.03
CA MET A 1 8.62 30.91 -7.65
C MET A 1 9.46 29.73 -8.13
N LEU A 2 9.43 28.52 -7.54
CA LEU A 2 10.29 27.40 -7.99
C LEU A 2 10.06 26.98 -9.46
N LYS A 3 8.79 26.78 -9.87
CA LYS A 3 8.46 26.44 -11.27
C LYS A 3 8.91 27.49 -12.27
N GLN A 4 8.84 28.77 -11.91
CA GLN A 4 9.27 29.87 -12.77
C GLN A 4 10.80 29.89 -12.90
N LEU A 5 11.52 29.61 -11.82
CA LEU A 5 12.97 29.52 -11.84
C LEU A 5 13.47 28.38 -12.74
N PHE A 6 12.89 27.19 -12.62
CA PHE A 6 13.22 26.08 -13.52
C PHE A 6 12.86 26.37 -14.97
N ALA A 7 11.74 27.06 -15.23
CA ALA A 7 11.42 27.51 -16.58
C ALA A 7 12.54 28.42 -17.14
N THR A 8 12.97 29.43 -16.37
CA THR A 8 14.08 30.32 -16.77
C THR A 8 15.40 29.58 -16.97
N MET A 9 15.72 28.60 -16.14
CA MET A 9 16.94 27.78 -16.33
C MET A 9 16.89 26.95 -17.62
N ASN A 10 15.74 26.33 -17.93
CA ASN A 10 15.55 25.59 -19.17
C ASN A 10 15.61 26.52 -20.39
N ASP A 11 14.93 27.67 -20.34
CA ASP A 11 14.98 28.66 -21.43
C ASP A 11 16.41 29.13 -21.70
N THR A 12 17.21 29.36 -20.65
CA THR A 12 18.61 29.77 -20.76
C THR A 12 19.47 28.64 -21.34
N LEU A 13 19.22 27.39 -20.93
CA LEU A 13 19.93 26.23 -21.46
C LEU A 13 19.62 25.99 -22.94
N ASP A 14 18.35 26.13 -23.34
CA ASP A 14 17.91 26.03 -24.74
C ASP A 14 18.56 27.11 -25.61
N GLU A 15 18.65 28.35 -25.09
CA GLU A 15 19.35 29.44 -25.76
C GLU A 15 20.84 29.11 -25.98
N VAL A 16 21.51 28.61 -24.94
CA VAL A 16 22.91 28.18 -25.03
C VAL A 16 23.06 27.08 -26.09
N MET A 17 22.25 26.02 -26.03
CA MET A 17 22.31 24.90 -26.99
C MET A 17 22.14 25.35 -28.44
N LYS A 18 21.25 26.33 -28.68
CA LYS A 18 21.01 26.88 -30.01
C LYS A 18 22.16 27.73 -30.53
N GLN A 19 22.79 28.53 -29.69
CA GLN A 19 23.82 29.50 -30.10
C GLN A 19 25.22 28.87 -30.17
N TYR A 20 25.52 27.90 -29.29
CA TYR A 20 26.85 27.28 -29.13
C TYR A 20 27.52 26.79 -30.43
N PRO A 21 26.80 26.19 -31.41
CA PRO A 21 27.41 25.73 -32.66
C PRO A 21 27.86 26.86 -33.58
N THR A 22 27.27 28.05 -33.45
CA THR A 22 27.40 29.15 -34.42
C THR A 22 28.25 30.32 -33.94
N VAL A 23 28.45 30.47 -32.63
CA VAL A 23 29.20 31.59 -32.07
C VAL A 23 30.72 31.39 -32.16
N GLY A 24 31.44 32.50 -32.39
CA GLY A 24 32.90 32.53 -32.39
C GLY A 24 33.51 32.32 -30.99
N VAL A 25 34.84 32.30 -30.90
CA VAL A 25 35.58 31.98 -29.66
C VAL A 25 35.16 32.83 -28.47
N GLN A 26 34.98 34.15 -28.66
CA GLN A 26 34.54 35.06 -27.60
C GLN A 26 33.11 34.75 -27.14
N GLY A 27 32.18 34.50 -28.07
CA GLY A 27 30.80 34.14 -27.72
C GLY A 27 30.70 32.79 -27.01
N LYS A 28 31.61 31.85 -27.26
CA LYS A 28 31.68 30.58 -26.50
C LYS A 28 32.14 30.78 -25.06
N GLN A 29 32.96 31.79 -24.77
CA GLN A 29 33.35 32.11 -23.38
C GLN A 29 32.10 32.54 -22.58
N ASP A 30 31.33 33.48 -23.11
CA ASP A 30 30.09 33.96 -22.47
C ASP A 30 29.06 32.82 -22.28
N LEU A 31 28.91 31.93 -23.25
CA LEU A 31 28.02 30.77 -23.12
C LEU A 31 28.51 29.74 -22.09
N ASN A 32 29.83 29.56 -21.96
CA ASN A 32 30.39 28.68 -20.92
C ASN A 32 30.17 29.26 -19.52
N GLU A 33 30.25 30.58 -19.35
CA GLU A 33 29.91 31.23 -18.08
C GLU A 33 28.43 31.01 -17.71
N LYS A 34 27.52 31.09 -18.70
CA LYS A 34 26.10 30.75 -18.50
C LYS A 34 25.91 29.27 -18.09
N LEU A 35 26.66 28.34 -18.69
CA LEU A 35 26.59 26.92 -18.33
C LEU A 35 27.11 26.65 -16.91
N GLU A 36 28.23 27.26 -16.52
CA GLU A 36 28.76 27.14 -15.16
C GLU A 36 27.78 27.71 -14.13
N MET A 37 27.11 28.83 -14.45
CA MET A 37 26.04 29.37 -13.60
C MET A 37 24.88 28.38 -13.46
N LEU A 38 24.36 27.84 -14.56
CA LEU A 38 23.25 26.87 -14.53
C LEU A 38 23.62 25.61 -13.75
N LYS A 39 24.86 25.14 -13.91
CA LYS A 39 25.39 23.99 -13.17
C LYS A 39 25.48 24.28 -11.68
N SER A 40 26.08 25.40 -11.29
CA SER A 40 26.16 25.83 -9.88
C SER A 40 24.77 25.97 -9.25
N MET A 41 23.79 26.51 -9.97
CA MET A 41 22.40 26.56 -9.51
C MET A 41 21.81 25.17 -9.32
N SER A 42 22.01 24.26 -10.28
CA SER A 42 21.55 22.87 -10.19
C SER A 42 22.17 22.14 -8.99
N ASP A 43 23.48 22.29 -8.78
CA ASP A 43 24.20 21.66 -7.68
C ASP A 43 23.65 22.15 -6.33
N SER A 44 23.44 23.45 -6.19
CA SER A 44 22.81 24.03 -4.99
C SER A 44 21.38 23.51 -4.76
N PHE A 45 20.58 23.36 -5.81
CA PHE A 45 19.23 22.78 -5.67
C PHE A 45 19.25 21.34 -5.20
N ILE A 46 20.18 20.53 -5.71
CA ILE A 46 20.33 19.14 -5.29
C ILE A 46 20.72 19.07 -3.82
N GLU A 47 21.64 19.92 -3.36
CA GLU A 47 22.04 19.99 -1.94
C GLU A 47 20.87 20.39 -1.04
N GLU A 48 20.16 21.47 -1.37
CA GLU A 48 19.00 21.94 -0.59
C GLU A 48 17.87 20.89 -0.58
N TRP A 49 17.63 20.24 -1.72
CA TRP A 49 16.66 19.15 -1.82
C TRP A 49 17.04 17.96 -0.95
N LEU A 50 18.31 17.54 -0.99
CA LEU A 50 18.81 16.44 -0.17
C LEU A 50 18.69 16.75 1.32
N GLN A 51 19.05 17.98 1.74
CA GLN A 51 18.89 18.42 3.12
C GLN A 51 17.42 18.44 3.56
N PHE A 52 16.51 18.88 2.67
CA PHE A 52 15.09 18.85 2.92
C PHE A 52 14.58 17.41 3.10
N GLU A 53 14.93 16.49 2.19
CA GLU A 53 14.55 15.07 2.25
C GLU A 53 15.09 14.39 3.51
N GLU A 54 16.33 14.67 3.93
CA GLU A 54 16.90 14.13 5.16
C GLU A 54 16.17 14.66 6.41
N LYS A 55 15.81 15.95 6.41
CA LYS A 55 14.99 16.55 7.49
C LYS A 55 13.57 16.00 7.48
N LEU A 56 12.96 15.82 6.32
CA LEU A 56 11.63 15.24 6.15
C LEU A 56 11.61 13.79 6.63
N SER A 57 12.60 12.99 6.25
CA SER A 57 12.73 11.59 6.69
C SER A 57 12.86 11.49 8.20
N ARG A 58 13.75 12.30 8.82
CA ARG A 58 13.88 12.37 10.28
C ARG A 58 12.61 12.88 10.95
N ALA A 59 11.94 13.86 10.35
CA ALA A 59 10.68 14.37 10.84
C ALA A 59 9.63 13.26 10.80
N LEU A 60 9.45 12.56 9.68
CA LEU A 60 8.52 11.44 9.53
C LEU A 60 8.82 10.29 10.48
N GLU A 61 10.09 9.92 10.69
CA GLU A 61 10.48 8.92 11.69
C GLU A 61 10.16 9.39 13.12
N SER A 62 10.45 10.66 13.44
CA SER A 62 10.13 11.26 14.74
C SER A 62 8.63 11.36 14.95
N ILE A 63 7.89 11.73 13.91
CA ILE A 63 6.43 11.82 13.81
C ILE A 63 5.80 10.43 13.97
N GLN A 64 6.38 9.39 13.37
CA GLN A 64 5.97 8.00 13.60
C GLN A 64 6.28 7.54 15.03
N LYS A 65 7.47 7.88 15.56
CA LYS A 65 7.85 7.57 16.95
C LYS A 65 7.06 8.36 18.00
N ASN A 66 6.58 9.56 17.65
CA ASN A 66 5.84 10.48 18.51
C ASN A 66 4.34 10.54 18.16
N GLY A 67 3.81 9.59 17.39
CA GLY A 67 2.36 9.35 17.26
C GLY A 67 1.58 10.24 16.30
N TRP A 68 2.15 10.74 15.20
CA TRP A 68 1.33 11.37 14.15
C TRP A 68 0.58 10.33 13.31
N ALA A 69 1.03 9.06 13.29
CA ALA A 69 0.21 7.97 12.75
C ALA A 69 -1.11 7.83 13.55
N ASP A 70 -1.16 8.33 14.79
CA ASP A 70 -2.33 8.37 15.66
C ASP A 70 -3.13 9.69 15.53
N ALA A 71 -2.74 10.62 14.65
CA ALA A 71 -3.51 11.85 14.42
C ALA A 71 -4.65 11.67 13.40
N GLN A 72 -4.66 10.55 12.66
CA GLN A 72 -5.71 10.19 11.70
C GLN A 72 -6.46 8.91 12.09
N ALA A 73 -5.89 8.07 12.95
CA ALA A 73 -6.67 7.11 13.72
C ALA A 73 -7.20 7.86 14.94
N ALA A 74 -8.52 8.00 15.09
CA ALA A 74 -9.07 8.32 16.40
C ALA A 74 -8.37 7.41 17.42
N ALA A 75 -7.80 7.98 18.50
CA ALA A 75 -7.16 7.19 19.54
C ALA A 75 -8.03 5.95 19.80
N PRO A 76 -7.47 4.72 19.73
CA PRO A 76 -8.27 3.52 19.79
C PRO A 76 -9.17 3.65 21.02
N ASP A 77 -10.48 3.49 20.79
CA ASP A 77 -11.49 3.58 21.83
C ASP A 77 -10.93 2.88 23.08
N PRO A 78 -10.88 3.53 24.26
CA PRO A 78 -10.34 2.91 25.47
C PRO A 78 -10.91 1.52 25.74
N HIS A 79 -12.14 1.25 25.29
CA HIS A 79 -12.72 -0.08 25.30
C HIS A 79 -12.00 -1.07 24.38
N GLN A 80 -11.72 -0.71 23.13
CA GLN A 80 -10.95 -1.54 22.19
C GLN A 80 -9.52 -1.79 22.67
N ALA A 81 -8.83 -0.77 23.17
CA ALA A 81 -7.48 -0.92 23.72
C ALA A 81 -7.44 -1.89 24.93
N ALA A 82 -8.49 -1.89 25.76
CA ALA A 82 -8.64 -2.85 26.85
C ALA A 82 -8.88 -4.28 26.33
N LEU A 83 -9.66 -4.45 25.25
CA LEU A 83 -9.88 -5.75 24.62
C LEU A 83 -8.58 -6.32 24.03
N GLU A 84 -7.80 -5.50 23.33
CA GLU A 84 -6.48 -5.89 22.81
C GLU A 84 -5.51 -6.29 23.93
N SER A 85 -5.62 -5.64 25.09
CA SER A 85 -4.78 -5.93 26.26
C SER A 85 -5.25 -7.15 27.06
N SER A 86 -6.44 -7.68 26.77
CA SER A 86 -7.04 -8.80 27.52
C SER A 86 -6.28 -10.12 27.34
N ASP A 87 -6.34 -10.99 28.34
CA ASP A 87 -5.69 -12.31 28.29
C ASP A 87 -6.25 -13.19 27.17
N THR A 88 -7.55 -13.09 26.89
CA THR A 88 -8.20 -13.85 25.81
C THR A 88 -7.65 -13.44 24.45
N PHE A 89 -7.50 -12.12 24.21
CA PHE A 89 -6.92 -11.62 22.97
C PHE A 89 -5.47 -12.06 22.80
N LYS A 90 -4.64 -11.88 23.83
CA LYS A 90 -3.23 -12.28 23.82
C LYS A 90 -3.06 -13.78 23.58
N LYS A 91 -3.91 -14.62 24.19
CA LYS A 91 -3.94 -16.07 23.92
C LYS A 91 -4.32 -16.39 22.48
N GLY A 92 -5.38 -15.76 21.97
CA GLY A 92 -5.81 -15.93 20.58
C GLY A 92 -4.70 -15.56 19.59
N GLN A 93 -4.05 -14.42 19.81
CA GLN A 93 -2.92 -13.94 19.02
C GLN A 93 -1.72 -14.89 19.11
N GLY A 94 -1.40 -15.39 20.30
CA GLY A 94 -0.33 -16.37 20.51
C GLY A 94 -0.60 -17.68 19.77
N TYR A 95 -1.81 -18.22 19.85
CA TYR A 95 -2.20 -19.40 19.05
C TYR A 95 -2.10 -19.14 17.55
N PHE A 96 -2.52 -17.97 17.10
CA PHE A 96 -2.44 -17.59 15.68
C PHE A 96 -0.99 -17.52 15.20
N GLN A 97 -0.08 -16.90 15.97
CA GLN A 97 1.36 -16.83 15.66
C GLN A 97 2.02 -18.21 15.63
N LEU A 98 1.54 -19.14 16.48
CA LEU A 98 1.98 -20.53 16.50
C LEU A 98 1.27 -21.41 15.45
N LEU A 99 0.51 -20.82 14.53
CA LEU A 99 -0.26 -21.50 13.47
C LEU A 99 -1.33 -22.48 13.99
N MET A 100 -1.71 -22.37 15.27
CA MET A 100 -2.77 -23.15 15.91
C MET A 100 -4.12 -22.49 15.65
N PHE A 101 -4.53 -22.43 14.39
CA PHE A 101 -5.66 -21.63 13.92
C PHE A 101 -7.01 -22.08 14.51
N ASP A 102 -7.17 -23.36 14.80
CA ASP A 102 -8.33 -23.93 15.50
C ASP A 102 -8.47 -23.33 16.91
N LYS A 103 -7.38 -23.28 17.67
CA LYS A 103 -7.36 -22.70 19.02
C LYS A 103 -7.49 -21.18 18.99
N ALA A 104 -6.89 -20.53 18.00
CA ALA A 104 -7.04 -19.10 17.79
C ALA A 104 -8.51 -18.75 17.53
N ALA A 105 -9.18 -19.47 16.62
CA ALA A 105 -10.59 -19.29 16.31
C ALA A 105 -11.46 -19.38 17.57
N LEU A 106 -11.28 -20.42 18.40
CA LEU A 106 -12.02 -20.57 19.66
C LEU A 106 -11.87 -19.37 20.62
N GLN A 107 -10.66 -18.81 20.75
CA GLN A 107 -10.45 -17.63 21.60
C GLN A 107 -11.18 -16.40 21.05
N PHE A 108 -11.12 -16.18 19.72
CA PHE A 108 -11.76 -15.03 19.10
C PHE A 108 -13.28 -15.18 19.00
N GLU A 109 -13.82 -16.39 18.82
CA GLU A 109 -15.26 -16.67 18.91
C GLU A 109 -15.79 -16.29 20.29
N SER A 110 -15.17 -16.81 21.36
CA SER A 110 -15.56 -16.50 22.74
C SER A 110 -15.48 -15.00 23.04
N MET A 111 -14.47 -14.30 22.50
CA MET A 111 -14.36 -12.84 22.64
C MET A 111 -15.49 -12.10 21.92
N LEU A 112 -15.88 -12.54 20.72
CA LEU A 112 -16.92 -11.91 19.92
C LEU A 112 -18.34 -12.19 20.42
N GLU A 113 -18.54 -13.22 21.25
CA GLU A 113 -19.80 -13.42 21.98
C GLU A 113 -20.09 -12.25 22.94
N GLN A 114 -19.04 -11.70 23.55
CA GLN A 114 -19.14 -10.60 24.51
C GLN A 114 -19.00 -9.22 23.83
N HIS A 115 -18.16 -9.14 22.79
CA HIS A 115 -17.82 -7.90 22.10
C HIS A 115 -18.00 -8.07 20.58
N PRO A 116 -19.25 -8.14 20.08
CA PRO A 116 -19.54 -8.48 18.68
C PRO A 116 -19.04 -7.43 17.67
N ASP A 117 -18.80 -6.20 18.12
CA ASP A 117 -18.29 -5.06 17.35
C ASP A 117 -16.76 -4.98 17.33
N PHE A 118 -16.04 -5.84 18.06
CA PHE A 118 -14.59 -5.83 18.10
C PHE A 118 -13.98 -6.36 16.79
N LEU A 119 -13.75 -5.45 15.84
CA LEU A 119 -13.36 -5.79 14.47
C LEU A 119 -11.99 -6.45 14.37
N LEU A 120 -11.03 -6.12 15.24
CA LEU A 120 -9.71 -6.75 15.22
C LEU A 120 -9.77 -8.23 15.62
N GLY A 121 -10.53 -8.57 16.68
CA GLY A 121 -10.80 -9.97 17.02
C GLY A 121 -11.52 -10.71 15.89
N ARG A 122 -12.49 -10.05 15.24
CA ARG A 122 -13.17 -10.58 14.06
C ARG A 122 -12.23 -10.82 12.88
N LEU A 123 -11.25 -9.96 12.68
CA LEU A 123 -10.23 -10.12 11.63
C LEU A 123 -9.38 -11.37 11.88
N TYR A 124 -8.92 -11.57 13.11
CA TYR A 124 -8.18 -12.78 13.46
C TYR A 124 -9.02 -14.06 13.35
N LEU A 125 -10.31 -14.00 13.69
CA LEU A 125 -11.22 -15.12 13.46
C LEU A 125 -11.38 -15.43 11.97
N ALA A 126 -11.59 -14.41 11.13
CA ALA A 126 -11.70 -14.57 9.68
C ALA A 126 -10.44 -15.20 9.07
N MET A 127 -9.25 -14.71 9.47
CA MET A 127 -7.97 -15.26 9.02
C MET A 127 -7.77 -16.70 9.51
N SER A 128 -8.18 -17.02 10.74
CA SER A 128 -8.13 -18.39 11.27
C SER A 128 -9.00 -19.34 10.44
N HIS A 129 -10.24 -18.95 10.12
CA HIS A 129 -11.11 -19.73 9.24
C HIS A 129 -10.51 -19.92 7.84
N MET A 130 -9.95 -18.85 7.26
CA MET A 130 -9.31 -18.93 5.94
C MET A 130 -8.13 -19.92 5.94
N ARG A 131 -7.34 -19.94 7.02
CA ARG A 131 -6.22 -20.89 7.19
C ARG A 131 -6.66 -22.33 7.46
N LEU A 132 -7.89 -22.53 7.91
CA LEU A 132 -8.52 -23.83 8.13
C LEU A 132 -9.37 -24.28 6.92
N ASP A 133 -9.25 -23.60 5.77
CA ASP A 133 -10.06 -23.84 4.56
C ASP A 133 -11.58 -23.67 4.75
N ASN A 134 -12.00 -23.00 5.83
CA ASN A 134 -13.38 -22.64 6.11
C ASN A 134 -13.77 -21.35 5.39
N ASP A 135 -13.63 -21.34 4.06
CA ASP A 135 -13.71 -20.15 3.22
C ASP A 135 -15.04 -19.40 3.32
N VAL A 136 -16.15 -20.12 3.51
CA VAL A 136 -17.49 -19.54 3.66
C VAL A 136 -17.57 -18.66 4.90
N GLU A 137 -17.11 -19.17 6.05
CA GLU A 137 -17.11 -18.40 7.29
C GLU A 137 -16.11 -17.25 7.23
N ALA A 138 -14.90 -17.51 6.72
CA ALA A 138 -13.88 -16.49 6.52
C ALA A 138 -14.45 -15.31 5.71
N TYR A 139 -15.06 -15.60 4.55
CA TYR A 139 -15.66 -14.60 3.68
C TYR A 139 -16.78 -13.82 4.37
N ARG A 140 -17.63 -14.50 5.17
CA ARG A 140 -18.70 -13.84 5.94
C ARG A 140 -18.12 -12.83 6.94
N HIS A 141 -17.05 -13.19 7.66
CA HIS A 141 -16.38 -12.29 8.60
C HIS A 141 -15.68 -11.12 7.89
N PHE A 142 -14.96 -11.35 6.80
CA PHE A 142 -14.34 -10.27 6.02
C PHE A 142 -15.38 -9.31 5.41
N ARG A 143 -16.52 -9.83 4.95
CA ARG A 143 -17.63 -8.99 4.46
C ARG A 143 -18.23 -8.13 5.56
N PHE A 144 -18.31 -8.65 6.79
CA PHE A 144 -18.71 -7.86 7.94
C PHE A 144 -17.70 -6.73 8.18
N ILE A 145 -16.40 -7.03 8.24
CA ILE A 145 -15.35 -6.02 8.48
C ILE A 145 -15.40 -4.92 7.42
N THR A 146 -15.53 -5.25 6.14
CA THR A 146 -15.62 -4.24 5.07
C THR A 146 -16.85 -3.33 5.18
N SER A 147 -17.92 -3.80 5.83
CA SER A 147 -19.15 -3.03 6.06
C SER A 147 -19.05 -2.06 7.24
N PHE A 148 -18.25 -2.39 8.27
CA PHE A 148 -18.24 -1.67 9.54
C PHE A 148 -16.91 -1.02 9.92
N ALA A 149 -15.80 -1.41 9.28
CA ALA A 149 -14.50 -0.80 9.57
C ALA A 149 -14.50 0.66 9.13
N GLU A 150 -13.99 1.53 10.00
CA GLU A 150 -13.71 2.92 9.62
C GLU A 150 -12.32 3.02 8.96
N HIS A 151 -11.37 2.21 9.42
CA HIS A 151 -9.99 2.20 8.93
C HIS A 151 -9.85 1.54 7.56
N SER A 152 -9.21 2.26 6.63
CA SER A 152 -8.93 1.77 5.26
C SER A 152 -8.06 0.52 5.25
N GLN A 153 -7.12 0.39 6.20
CA GLN A 153 -6.21 -0.75 6.27
C GLN A 153 -6.93 -2.09 6.53
N MET A 154 -7.86 -2.15 7.51
CA MET A 154 -8.63 -3.38 7.76
C MET A 154 -9.50 -3.75 6.57
N LYS A 155 -10.07 -2.75 5.87
CA LYS A 155 -10.80 -2.97 4.61
C LYS A 155 -9.89 -3.53 3.53
N ALA A 156 -8.69 -2.97 3.35
CA ALA A 156 -7.72 -3.43 2.36
C ALA A 156 -7.34 -4.91 2.60
N ILE A 157 -7.00 -5.26 3.84
CA ILE A 157 -6.68 -6.65 4.24
C ILE A 157 -7.87 -7.58 3.94
N SER A 158 -9.09 -7.16 4.31
CA SER A 158 -10.30 -7.96 4.12
C SER A 158 -10.63 -8.18 2.65
N TYR A 159 -10.51 -7.14 1.81
CA TYR A 159 -10.70 -7.27 0.36
C TYR A 159 -9.64 -8.17 -0.28
N ASN A 160 -8.38 -8.06 0.14
CA ASN A 160 -7.32 -8.95 -0.36
C ASN A 160 -7.61 -10.41 0.00
N ALA A 161 -7.99 -10.69 1.25
CA ALA A 161 -8.33 -12.04 1.69
C ALA A 161 -9.56 -12.60 0.96
N MET A 162 -10.62 -11.80 0.79
CA MET A 162 -11.79 -12.18 -0.01
C MET A 162 -11.41 -12.45 -1.47
N GLY A 163 -10.48 -11.67 -2.04
CA GLY A 163 -9.95 -11.89 -3.38
C GLY A 163 -9.24 -13.24 -3.51
N CYS A 164 -8.40 -13.59 -2.53
CA CYS A 164 -7.73 -14.89 -2.48
C CYS A 164 -8.73 -16.06 -2.41
N ILE A 165 -9.78 -15.93 -1.60
CA ILE A 165 -10.86 -16.92 -1.51
C ILE A 165 -11.56 -17.07 -2.87
N GLN A 166 -11.86 -15.97 -3.56
CA GLN A 166 -12.49 -16.03 -4.88
C GLN A 166 -11.57 -16.64 -5.94
N ALA A 167 -10.28 -16.32 -5.92
CA ALA A 167 -9.30 -16.92 -6.81
C ALA A 167 -9.18 -18.44 -6.60
N LYS A 168 -9.15 -18.89 -5.33
CA LYS A 168 -9.17 -20.32 -4.96
C LYS A 168 -10.41 -21.04 -5.49
N ASN A 169 -11.56 -20.35 -5.52
CA ASN A 169 -12.82 -20.85 -6.07
C ASN A 169 -12.97 -20.65 -7.58
N ALA A 170 -11.89 -20.31 -8.30
CA ALA A 170 -11.86 -20.03 -9.74
C ALA A 170 -12.72 -18.84 -10.22
N ASN A 171 -13.19 -18.00 -9.32
CA ASN A 171 -13.96 -16.78 -9.64
C ASN A 171 -13.01 -15.61 -9.93
N MET A 172 -12.23 -15.73 -11.00
CA MET A 172 -11.09 -14.86 -11.28
C MET A 172 -11.47 -13.38 -11.48
N GLU A 173 -12.59 -13.09 -12.13
CA GLU A 173 -13.07 -11.71 -12.35
C GLU A 173 -13.43 -11.02 -11.02
N GLN A 174 -14.09 -11.76 -10.12
CA GLN A 174 -14.44 -11.25 -8.80
C GLN A 174 -13.20 -11.07 -7.94
N ALA A 175 -12.25 -12.01 -8.01
CA ALA A 175 -10.96 -11.91 -7.33
C ALA A 175 -10.21 -10.63 -7.73
N GLN A 176 -10.09 -10.35 -9.04
CA GLN A 176 -9.46 -9.13 -9.53
C GLN A 176 -10.16 -7.86 -9.04
N SER A 177 -11.49 -7.84 -9.06
CA SER A 177 -12.27 -6.70 -8.57
C SER A 177 -11.98 -6.42 -7.10
N LEU A 178 -11.86 -7.47 -6.28
CA LEU A 178 -11.53 -7.36 -4.86
C LEU A 178 -10.07 -6.93 -4.63
N PHE A 179 -9.10 -7.46 -5.39
CA PHE A 179 -7.72 -7.01 -5.30
C PHE A 179 -7.55 -5.54 -5.69
N LYS A 180 -8.29 -5.08 -6.70
CA LYS A 180 -8.32 -3.66 -7.09
C LYS A 180 -8.85 -2.77 -5.98
N LEU A 181 -9.90 -3.20 -5.27
CA LEU A 181 -10.41 -2.49 -4.10
C LEU A 181 -9.36 -2.45 -2.98
N ALA A 182 -8.71 -3.58 -2.69
CA ALA A 182 -7.66 -3.66 -1.70
C ALA A 182 -6.50 -2.68 -2.00
N TYR A 183 -6.01 -2.70 -3.24
CA TYR A 183 -4.94 -1.79 -3.69
C TYR A 183 -5.36 -0.31 -3.66
N SER A 184 -6.62 0.00 -4.00
CA SER A 184 -7.11 1.38 -3.95
C SER A 184 -7.15 1.96 -2.52
N LEU A 185 -7.30 1.09 -1.51
CA LEU A 185 -7.37 1.48 -0.10
C LEU A 185 -5.99 1.53 0.56
N ASP A 186 -5.06 0.69 0.10
CA ASP A 186 -3.65 0.71 0.51
C ASP A 186 -2.73 0.48 -0.69
N PRO A 187 -2.33 1.54 -1.41
CA PRO A 187 -1.43 1.44 -2.54
C PRO A 187 0.01 1.05 -2.17
N THR A 188 0.36 1.09 -0.87
CA THR A 188 1.70 0.72 -0.39
C THR A 188 1.88 -0.79 -0.25
N SER A 189 0.76 -1.51 -0.11
CA SER A 189 0.75 -2.97 -0.13
C SER A 189 0.85 -3.51 -1.55
N VAL A 190 1.96 -4.19 -1.86
CA VAL A 190 2.22 -4.81 -3.16
C VAL A 190 1.49 -6.16 -3.33
N GLU A 191 1.00 -6.76 -2.25
CA GLU A 191 0.43 -8.10 -2.24
C GLU A 191 -0.83 -8.24 -3.13
N PRO A 192 -1.82 -7.31 -3.10
CA PRO A 192 -2.97 -7.37 -4.00
C PRO A 192 -2.57 -7.32 -5.48
N MET A 193 -1.51 -6.57 -5.84
CA MET A 193 -1.03 -6.50 -7.22
C MET A 193 -0.42 -7.82 -7.69
N ILE A 194 0.37 -8.47 -6.83
CA ILE A 194 0.94 -9.79 -7.09
C ILE A 194 -0.18 -10.82 -7.31
N ASN A 195 -1.17 -10.84 -6.41
CA ASN A 195 -2.32 -11.75 -6.51
C ASN A 195 -3.16 -11.51 -7.77
N MET A 196 -3.32 -10.26 -8.18
CA MET A 196 -3.98 -9.90 -9.44
C MET A 196 -3.20 -10.40 -10.66
N GLY A 197 -1.86 -10.27 -10.65
CA GLY A 197 -1.00 -10.81 -11.71
C GLY A 197 -1.12 -12.32 -11.88
N ILE A 198 -1.20 -13.06 -10.76
CA ILE A 198 -1.44 -14.51 -10.77
C ILE A 198 -2.79 -14.82 -11.43
N CYS A 199 -3.87 -14.11 -11.06
CA CYS A 199 -5.20 -14.32 -11.64
C CYS A 199 -5.22 -14.06 -13.15
N LEU A 200 -4.58 -12.97 -13.62
CA LEU A 200 -4.52 -12.63 -15.04
C LEU A 200 -3.76 -13.68 -15.86
N SER A 201 -2.70 -14.27 -15.30
CA SER A 201 -1.93 -15.32 -15.98
C SER A 201 -2.76 -16.59 -16.21
N GLN A 202 -3.67 -16.93 -15.28
CA GLN A 202 -4.54 -18.10 -15.38
C GLN A 202 -5.69 -17.89 -16.37
N ILE A 203 -6.26 -16.68 -16.45
CA ILE A 203 -7.24 -16.33 -17.49
C ILE A 203 -6.60 -16.36 -18.89
N GLY A 204 -5.39 -15.80 -19.03
CA GLY A 204 -4.65 -15.78 -20.29
C GLY A 204 -4.27 -17.18 -20.80
N GLY A 205 -3.93 -18.10 -19.90
CA GLY A 205 -3.65 -19.51 -20.22
C GLY A 205 -4.88 -20.33 -20.61
N ALA A 206 -6.06 -20.02 -20.03
CA ALA A 206 -7.32 -20.64 -20.43
C ALA A 206 -7.79 -20.16 -21.82
N SER A 207 -7.53 -18.89 -22.14
CA SER A 207 -7.89 -18.27 -23.43
C SER A 207 -7.06 -18.79 -24.61
N SER A 208 -5.80 -19.19 -24.37
CA SER A 208 -4.90 -19.73 -25.39
C SER A 208 -5.09 -21.23 -25.63
N SER A 209 -5.88 -21.92 -24.81
CA SER A 209 -6.22 -23.35 -24.95
C SER A 209 -7.50 -23.59 -25.76
N GLY A 210 -8.20 -22.53 -26.18
CA GLY A 210 -9.50 -22.59 -26.82
C GLY A 210 -9.56 -21.89 -28.18
N ASN A 211 -8.61 -22.14 -29.08
CA ASN A 211 -8.82 -21.92 -30.52
C ASN A 211 -7.81 -22.71 -31.36
N GLY A 212 -8.02 -24.02 -31.42
CA GLY A 212 -7.45 -24.91 -32.42
C GLY A 212 -8.55 -25.47 -33.31
N PHE A 213 -9.29 -24.61 -34.01
CA PHE A 213 -9.99 -25.02 -35.22
C PHE A 213 -8.93 -25.25 -36.30
N ILE A 214 -8.75 -26.50 -36.73
CA ILE A 214 -8.19 -26.79 -38.06
C ILE A 214 -8.95 -27.99 -38.63
N HIS A 215 -9.38 -27.81 -39.88
CA HIS A 215 -10.24 -28.60 -40.77
C HIS A 215 -10.23 -30.13 -40.65
#